data_AF-A0A367J0Z0-F1
#
_entry.id   AF-A0A367J0Z0-F1
#
_cell.length_a   1.000
_cell.length_b   1.000
_cell.length_c   1.000
_cell.angle_alpha   90.00
_cell.angle_beta   90.00
_cell.angle_gamma   90.00
#
_symmetry.space_group_name_H-M   'P 1'
#
loop_
_entity.id
_entity.type
_entity.pdbx_description
1 polymer ?
#
loop_
_entity_poly.entity_id
_entity_poly.type
_entity_poly.pdbx_seq_one_letter_code
_entity_poly.pdbx_strand_id
1 'polypeptide(L)'
;QTTNVGRNDCSDRHGGTSAAAPNAAGIFALVLSVRPDLTWRDLQHLCVQTAVPVTTDDSDWKQLPSGRLYNHKFGYGKLDAYALIEAAKVFKPVGPQTWLELPSPFKKRSIPDSTGLKTRKALKSIVHVTKEMVQAAGLLRLEHVTATVNIEHQRRGNLVINLESPHQVRSELATRRNLDKSTDGIVNWKFMSVKHWDENPVGDWTLYIYDVDNPESRGSLLNWTLTLYGEQDPEFKGTPIHSTTGFHQDQEHEITVTTTTPTSTPTDIDDTPSRPTRIKPDIKTTTHLDSSTHTPNPDEEDQLSSEQIESPGEYLTVVYAVFGSMGIFGVAVGIYFYKRDSWHLPDPIDRQQPRPDGYEFDVLQPLTELDEEDEDDNESHERDRLSRNNF
;
A
#
# COMPACT_ATOMS: atom_id res chain seq x y z
N GLN A 1 1.80 -1.50 16.78
CA GLN A 1 1.11 -1.62 18.08
C GLN A 1 -0.22 -0.91 17.94
N THR A 2 -1.34 -1.59 18.21
CA THR A 2 -2.67 -0.98 18.20
C THR A 2 -2.94 -0.29 19.56
N THR A 3 -3.87 0.65 19.61
CA THR A 3 -4.20 1.51 20.77
C THR A 3 -4.85 0.78 21.96
N ASN A 4 -4.65 -0.53 22.11
CA ASN A 4 -5.26 -1.28 23.21
C ASN A 4 -4.46 -1.09 24.51
N VAL A 5 -4.67 0.05 25.15
CA VAL A 5 -4.02 0.42 26.43
C VAL A 5 -4.95 0.32 27.64
N GLY A 6 -6.20 -0.12 27.46
CA GLY A 6 -7.20 -0.20 28.53
C GLY A 6 -8.28 0.87 28.40
N ARG A 7 -9.25 0.85 29.32
CA ARG A 7 -10.37 1.82 29.35
C ARG A 7 -9.90 3.10 30.04
N ASN A 8 -10.10 4.25 29.40
CA ASN A 8 -9.75 5.57 29.92
C ASN A 8 -8.25 5.77 30.21
N ASP A 9 -7.37 5.23 29.37
CA ASP A 9 -5.92 5.38 29.52
C ASP A 9 -5.31 6.03 28.26
N CYS A 10 -4.12 6.59 28.40
CA CYS A 10 -3.37 7.25 27.34
C CYS A 10 -2.22 6.35 26.85
N SER A 11 -1.81 6.53 25.58
CA SER A 11 -0.64 5.83 25.03
C SER A 11 0.34 6.82 24.43
N ASP A 12 1.59 6.77 24.90
CA ASP A 12 2.75 7.45 24.33
C ASP A 12 3.56 6.56 23.36
N ARG A 13 3.11 5.31 23.16
CA ARG A 13 3.80 4.28 22.36
C ARG A 13 3.06 3.88 21.09
N HIS A 14 1.96 4.55 20.75
CA HIS A 14 1.27 4.26 19.51
C HIS A 14 2.16 4.59 18.31
N GLY A 15 2.26 3.67 17.35
CA GLY A 15 3.21 3.82 16.26
C GLY A 15 3.06 2.79 15.14
N GLY A 16 3.94 2.92 14.15
CA GLY A 16 3.85 2.22 12.87
C GLY A 16 2.89 2.91 11.90
N THR A 17 2.67 2.31 10.73
CA THR A 17 1.75 2.85 9.71
C THR A 17 0.32 2.99 10.23
N SER A 18 -0.07 2.19 11.23
CA SER A 18 -1.36 2.31 11.93
C SER A 18 -1.57 3.63 12.66
N ALA A 19 -0.51 4.32 13.09
CA ALA A 19 -0.61 5.65 13.73
C ALA A 19 -0.60 6.80 12.70
N ALA A 20 -0.06 6.55 11.49
CA ALA A 20 -0.05 7.53 10.42
C ALA A 20 -1.43 7.73 9.78
N ALA A 21 -2.20 6.64 9.60
CA ALA A 21 -3.50 6.71 8.94
C ALA A 21 -4.55 7.57 9.68
N PRO A 22 -4.69 7.52 11.02
CA PRO A 22 -5.58 8.41 11.77
C PRO A 22 -5.21 9.89 11.64
N ASN A 23 -3.91 10.22 11.59
CA ASN A 23 -3.48 11.60 11.36
C ASN A 23 -3.92 12.11 9.98
N ALA A 24 -3.74 11.29 8.93
CA ALA A 24 -4.25 11.61 7.60
C ALA A 24 -5.77 11.79 7.59
N ALA A 25 -6.51 10.91 8.27
CA ALA A 25 -7.97 11.01 8.39
C ALA A 25 -8.41 12.30 9.09
N GLY A 26 -7.71 12.71 10.16
CA GLY A 26 -7.95 14.00 10.83
C GLY A 26 -7.73 15.20 9.92
N ILE A 27 -6.65 15.20 9.13
CA ILE A 27 -6.39 16.24 8.13
C ILE A 27 -7.50 16.28 7.07
N PHE A 28 -7.94 15.12 6.58
CA PHE A 28 -9.04 15.06 5.60
C PHE A 28 -10.37 15.55 6.19
N ALA A 29 -10.63 15.32 7.48
CA ALA A 29 -11.81 15.88 8.15
C ALA A 29 -11.78 17.41 8.17
N LEU A 30 -10.60 18.02 8.40
CA LEU A 30 -10.44 19.47 8.32
C LEU A 30 -10.72 20.00 6.90
N VAL A 31 -10.18 19.33 5.87
CA VAL A 31 -10.45 19.69 4.47
C VAL A 31 -11.95 19.61 4.15
N LEU A 32 -12.59 18.50 4.50
CA LEU A 32 -14.01 18.27 4.22
C LEU A 32 -14.94 19.17 5.05
N SER A 33 -14.50 19.67 6.22
CA SER A 33 -15.26 20.68 6.97
C SER A 33 -15.36 22.02 6.23
N VAL A 34 -14.37 22.34 5.39
CA VAL A 34 -14.36 23.56 4.57
C VAL A 34 -15.00 23.31 3.20
N ARG A 35 -14.77 22.13 2.62
CA ARG A 35 -15.23 21.73 1.28
C ARG A 35 -15.92 20.37 1.32
N PRO A 36 -17.16 20.29 1.81
CA PRO A 36 -17.90 19.02 1.92
C PRO A 36 -18.34 18.44 0.57
N ASP A 37 -18.23 19.23 -0.51
CA ASP A 37 -18.57 18.85 -1.88
C ASP A 37 -17.46 18.07 -2.60
N LEU A 38 -16.24 18.01 -2.04
CA LEU A 38 -15.14 17.27 -2.66
C LEU A 38 -15.40 15.76 -2.67
N THR A 39 -15.14 15.16 -3.82
CA THR A 39 -15.21 13.73 -4.00
C THR A 39 -13.95 13.02 -3.46
N TRP A 40 -14.01 11.71 -3.38
CA TRP A 40 -12.86 10.89 -2.98
C TRP A 40 -11.66 11.04 -3.93
N ARG A 41 -11.89 11.34 -5.22
CA ARG A 41 -10.82 11.60 -6.22
C ARG A 41 -10.22 12.98 -6.03
N ASP A 42 -11.04 13.98 -5.72
CA ASP A 42 -10.56 15.35 -5.48
C ASP A 42 -9.58 15.40 -4.31
N LEU A 43 -9.86 14.67 -3.21
CA LEU A 43 -8.93 14.54 -2.10
C LEU A 43 -7.59 13.92 -2.51
N GLN A 44 -7.60 12.94 -3.41
CA GLN A 44 -6.36 12.33 -3.92
C GLN A 44 -5.58 13.30 -4.81
N HIS A 45 -6.24 14.03 -5.70
CA HIS A 45 -5.62 15.10 -6.50
C HIS A 45 -4.97 16.15 -5.60
N LEU A 46 -5.67 16.60 -4.57
CA LEU A 46 -5.13 17.55 -3.58
C LEU A 46 -3.88 16.97 -2.90
N CYS A 47 -3.92 15.71 -2.46
CA CYS A 47 -2.75 15.07 -1.86
C CYS A 47 -1.55 15.05 -2.82
N VAL A 48 -1.76 14.68 -4.10
CA VAL A 48 -0.69 14.65 -5.10
C VAL A 48 -0.14 16.04 -5.39
N GLN A 49 -1.00 17.08 -5.38
CA GLN A 49 -0.63 18.46 -5.68
C GLN A 49 0.12 19.14 -4.53
N THR A 50 -0.23 18.85 -3.28
CA THR A 50 0.30 19.55 -2.11
C THR A 50 1.28 18.74 -1.27
N ALA A 51 1.56 17.49 -1.65
CA ALA A 51 2.53 16.65 -0.94
C ALA A 51 3.92 17.31 -0.93
N VAL A 52 4.58 17.23 0.23
CA VAL A 52 5.91 17.80 0.44
C VAL A 52 6.93 16.67 0.52
N PRO A 53 7.92 16.58 -0.40
CA PRO A 53 8.98 15.58 -0.33
C PRO A 53 9.71 15.61 1.02
N VAL A 54 10.06 14.43 1.51
CA VAL A 54 10.75 14.23 2.80
C VAL A 54 11.95 13.32 2.60
N THR A 55 13.00 13.47 3.42
CA THR A 55 14.21 12.63 3.33
C THR A 55 14.72 12.56 1.88
N THR A 56 14.96 13.74 1.29
CA THR A 56 15.24 13.89 -0.15
C THR A 56 16.59 13.33 -0.58
N ASP A 57 17.42 12.91 0.38
CA ASP A 57 18.66 12.14 0.19
C ASP A 57 18.40 10.65 -0.13
N ASP A 58 17.18 10.15 0.09
CA ASP A 58 16.82 8.79 -0.29
C ASP A 58 16.90 8.61 -1.82
N SER A 59 17.75 7.68 -2.26
CA SER A 59 18.06 7.45 -3.68
C SER A 59 16.86 7.04 -4.55
N ASP A 60 15.75 6.64 -3.95
CA ASP A 60 14.53 6.25 -4.67
C ASP A 60 13.64 7.44 -5.06
N TRP A 61 13.96 8.66 -4.60
CA TRP A 61 13.35 9.85 -5.17
C TRP A 61 13.68 9.97 -6.66
N LYS A 62 12.63 10.10 -7.48
CA LYS A 62 12.73 10.32 -8.92
C LYS A 62 11.86 11.49 -9.34
N GLN A 63 12.41 12.34 -10.19
CA GLN A 63 11.63 13.35 -10.89
C GLN A 63 10.83 12.70 -12.01
N LEU A 64 9.53 12.94 -12.00
CA LEU A 64 8.60 12.44 -13.00
C LEU A 64 8.46 13.44 -14.16
N PRO A 65 7.99 13.01 -15.34
CA PRO A 65 7.65 13.90 -16.45
C PRO A 65 6.63 14.98 -16.09
N SER A 66 5.76 14.74 -15.10
CA SER A 66 4.83 15.73 -14.55
C SER A 66 5.50 16.85 -13.74
N GLY A 67 6.82 16.78 -13.53
CA GLY A 67 7.61 17.72 -12.74
C GLY A 67 7.62 17.41 -11.23
N ARG A 68 6.77 16.49 -10.76
CA ARG A 68 6.71 16.08 -9.35
C ARG A 68 7.79 15.06 -9.00
N LEU A 69 8.16 15.02 -7.73
CA LEU A 69 9.00 13.96 -7.17
C LEU A 69 8.14 12.81 -6.68
N TYR A 70 8.63 11.58 -6.84
CA TYR A 70 8.00 10.37 -6.31
C TYR A 70 9.05 9.42 -5.72
N ASN A 71 8.69 8.76 -4.63
CA ASN A 71 9.48 7.73 -3.97
C ASN A 71 8.55 6.58 -3.55
N HIS A 72 8.92 5.32 -3.74
CA HIS A 72 8.04 4.19 -3.42
C HIS A 72 7.74 4.05 -1.93
N LYS A 73 8.58 4.59 -1.04
CA LYS A 73 8.40 4.58 0.42
C LYS A 73 7.48 5.71 0.89
N PHE A 74 7.56 6.87 0.27
CA PHE A 74 6.90 8.11 0.72
C PHE A 74 5.79 8.60 -0.22
N GLY A 75 5.57 7.93 -1.35
CA GLY A 75 4.69 8.43 -2.41
C GLY A 75 5.21 9.76 -2.97
N TYR A 76 4.33 10.75 -3.07
CA TYR A 76 4.69 12.12 -3.45
C TYR A 76 5.29 12.93 -2.28
N GLY A 77 5.21 12.45 -1.04
CA GLY A 77 5.71 13.14 0.14
C GLY A 77 4.78 13.05 1.34
N LYS A 78 5.09 13.81 2.40
CA LYS A 78 4.21 13.96 3.56
C LYS A 78 3.00 14.84 3.23
N LEU A 79 1.92 14.65 3.97
CA LEU A 79 0.80 15.59 3.98
C LEU A 79 1.21 16.88 4.70
N ASP A 80 0.83 18.01 4.14
CA ASP A 80 0.89 19.33 4.76
C ASP A 80 -0.56 19.82 4.93
N ALA A 81 -1.03 19.88 6.17
CA ALA A 81 -2.42 20.20 6.46
C ALA A 81 -2.80 21.62 5.98
N TYR A 82 -1.91 22.59 6.17
CA TYR A 82 -2.16 23.96 5.76
C TYR A 82 -2.22 24.06 4.23
N ALA A 83 -1.22 23.52 3.54
CA ALA A 83 -1.19 23.55 2.08
C ALA A 83 -2.38 22.81 1.46
N LEU A 84 -2.78 21.68 2.04
CA LEU A 84 -3.93 20.90 1.57
C LEU A 84 -5.25 21.67 1.72
N ILE A 85 -5.47 22.34 2.86
CA ILE A 85 -6.69 23.14 3.12
C ILE A 85 -6.72 24.39 2.22
N GLU A 86 -5.59 25.10 2.09
CA GLU A 86 -5.53 26.28 1.23
C GLU A 86 -5.77 25.92 -0.25
N ALA A 87 -5.18 24.82 -0.72
CA ALA A 87 -5.46 24.31 -2.07
C ALA A 87 -6.94 23.91 -2.22
N ALA A 88 -7.52 23.25 -1.22
CA ALA A 88 -8.91 22.82 -1.25
C ALA A 88 -9.89 24.00 -1.41
N LYS A 89 -9.65 25.15 -0.78
CA LYS A 89 -10.54 26.33 -0.87
C LYS A 89 -10.79 26.79 -2.31
N VAL A 90 -9.79 26.67 -3.18
CA VAL A 90 -9.85 27.12 -4.58
C VAL A 90 -9.91 25.95 -5.58
N PHE A 91 -9.91 24.72 -5.09
CA PHE A 91 -9.89 23.53 -5.94
C PHE A 91 -11.20 23.36 -6.72
N LYS A 92 -11.09 23.19 -8.03
CA LYS A 92 -12.22 22.84 -8.88
C LYS A 92 -12.37 21.31 -8.90
N PRO A 93 -13.52 20.75 -8.50
CA PRO A 93 -13.76 19.31 -8.55
C PRO A 93 -13.49 18.75 -9.95
N VAL A 94 -12.88 17.57 -10.00
CA VAL A 94 -12.60 16.88 -11.26
C VAL A 94 -13.88 16.33 -11.88
N GLY A 95 -13.87 16.13 -13.19
CA GLY A 95 -14.96 15.49 -13.93
C GLY A 95 -15.18 14.02 -13.50
N PRO A 96 -16.22 13.37 -14.06
CA PRO A 96 -16.49 11.94 -13.85
C PRO A 96 -15.25 11.08 -14.13
N GLN A 97 -15.22 9.89 -13.53
CA GLN A 97 -14.14 8.94 -13.78
C GLN A 97 -14.44 8.17 -15.07
N THR A 98 -13.42 7.97 -15.91
CA THR A 98 -13.41 7.02 -17.01
C THR A 98 -12.21 6.08 -16.90
N TRP A 99 -12.18 5.05 -17.73
CA TRP A 99 -11.06 4.12 -17.81
C TRP A 99 -10.86 3.56 -19.22
N LEU A 100 -9.66 3.03 -19.47
CA LEU A 100 -9.31 2.29 -20.66
C LEU A 100 -8.62 0.98 -20.27
N GLU A 101 -9.18 -0.14 -20.69
CA GLU A 101 -8.69 -1.49 -20.45
C GLU A 101 -8.06 -2.07 -21.73
N LEU A 102 -6.85 -2.58 -21.59
CA LEU A 102 -6.09 -3.18 -22.67
C LEU A 102 -5.60 -4.57 -22.24
N PRO A 103 -6.39 -5.63 -22.50
CA PRO A 103 -5.97 -7.00 -22.25
C PRO A 103 -4.87 -7.40 -23.24
N SER A 104 -3.80 -7.99 -22.73
CA SER A 104 -2.82 -8.69 -23.57
C SER A 104 -3.39 -10.04 -24.02
N PRO A 105 -3.01 -10.54 -25.21
CA PRO A 105 -3.48 -11.83 -25.69
C PRO A 105 -3.05 -12.95 -24.75
N PHE A 106 -3.93 -13.94 -24.56
CA PHE A 106 -3.58 -15.14 -23.80
C PHE A 106 -2.51 -15.93 -24.55
N LYS A 107 -1.27 -15.85 -24.07
CA LYS A 107 -0.11 -16.53 -24.65
C LYS A 107 0.87 -16.87 -23.56
N LYS A 108 0.89 -18.15 -23.19
CA LYS A 108 1.83 -18.71 -22.21
C LYS A 108 3.26 -18.48 -22.68
N ARG A 109 4.01 -17.67 -21.93
CA ARG A 109 5.41 -17.33 -22.21
C ARG A 109 6.27 -17.63 -21.00
N SER A 110 7.32 -18.42 -21.21
CA SER A 110 8.29 -18.75 -20.17
C SER A 110 9.00 -17.49 -19.67
N ILE A 111 9.12 -17.35 -18.36
CA ILE A 111 9.89 -16.29 -17.72
C ILE A 111 11.36 -16.76 -17.69
N PRO A 112 12.30 -16.00 -18.27
CA PRO A 112 13.72 -16.35 -18.22
C PRO A 112 14.28 -16.20 -16.80
N ASP A 113 15.16 -17.13 -16.42
CA ASP A 113 15.93 -17.04 -15.18
C ASP A 113 16.79 -15.76 -15.19
N SER A 114 16.65 -14.98 -14.12
CA SER A 114 17.33 -13.70 -13.90
C SER A 114 18.26 -13.74 -12.69
N THR A 115 18.63 -14.92 -12.20
CA THR A 115 19.48 -15.10 -11.00
C THR A 115 20.91 -14.58 -11.20
N GLY A 116 21.50 -14.81 -12.37
CA GLY A 116 22.87 -14.38 -12.65
C GLY A 116 22.99 -12.88 -12.91
N LEU A 117 23.93 -12.20 -12.25
CA LEU A 117 24.16 -10.76 -12.42
C LEU A 117 24.51 -10.36 -13.87
N LYS A 118 25.17 -11.27 -14.60
CA LYS A 118 25.53 -11.10 -16.03
C LYS A 118 24.43 -11.53 -17.01
N THR A 119 23.38 -12.21 -16.53
CA THR A 119 22.31 -12.81 -17.34
C THR A 119 20.93 -12.29 -16.96
N ARG A 120 20.84 -11.23 -16.14
CA ARG A 120 19.58 -10.66 -15.65
C ARG A 120 18.73 -10.14 -16.81
N LYS A 121 17.85 -11.01 -17.31
CA LYS A 121 17.00 -10.77 -18.47
C LYS A 121 15.56 -10.87 -18.04
N ALA A 122 14.78 -9.82 -18.20
CA ALA A 122 13.34 -9.90 -18.00
C ALA A 122 12.62 -10.53 -19.19
N LEU A 123 11.50 -11.20 -18.93
CA LEU A 123 10.43 -11.30 -19.91
C LEU A 123 9.81 -9.91 -20.08
N LYS A 124 9.71 -9.45 -21.33
CA LYS A 124 9.03 -8.20 -21.68
C LYS A 124 7.68 -8.50 -22.34
N SER A 125 6.63 -7.81 -21.91
CA SER A 125 5.34 -7.78 -22.59
C SER A 125 4.94 -6.35 -22.84
N ILE A 126 4.57 -6.04 -24.07
CA ILE A 126 4.18 -4.69 -24.47
C ILE A 126 2.69 -4.66 -24.79
N VAL A 127 2.02 -3.60 -24.38
CA VAL A 127 0.68 -3.21 -24.82
C VAL A 127 0.80 -1.78 -25.35
N HIS A 128 0.27 -1.54 -26.55
CA HIS A 128 0.35 -0.24 -27.21
C HIS A 128 -0.95 0.53 -27.02
N VAL A 129 -0.87 1.74 -26.46
CA VAL A 129 -2.00 2.64 -26.25
C VAL A 129 -1.97 3.71 -27.34
N THR A 130 -2.99 3.75 -28.21
CA THR A 130 -3.09 4.77 -29.25
C THR A 130 -3.86 6.00 -28.78
N LYS A 131 -3.71 7.11 -29.51
CA LYS A 131 -4.45 8.34 -29.23
C LYS A 131 -5.95 8.14 -29.41
N GLU A 132 -6.35 7.35 -30.40
CA GLU A 132 -7.75 7.05 -30.71
C GLU A 132 -8.41 6.27 -29.58
N MET A 133 -7.69 5.32 -28.96
CA MET A 133 -8.20 4.59 -27.80
C MET A 133 -8.45 5.52 -26.60
N VAL A 134 -7.50 6.42 -26.32
CA VAL A 134 -7.62 7.40 -25.24
C VAL A 134 -8.79 8.35 -25.49
N GLN A 135 -8.92 8.84 -26.72
CA GLN A 135 -10.02 9.73 -27.13
C GLN A 135 -11.38 9.03 -27.05
N ALA A 136 -11.49 7.78 -27.53
CA ALA A 136 -12.72 7.01 -27.48
C ALA A 136 -13.14 6.64 -26.05
N ALA A 137 -12.19 6.46 -25.14
CA ALA A 137 -12.45 6.32 -23.70
C ALA A 137 -12.79 7.65 -23.02
N GLY A 138 -12.65 8.78 -23.73
CA GLY A 138 -12.82 10.13 -23.17
C GLY A 138 -11.80 10.44 -22.07
N LEU A 139 -10.66 9.75 -22.02
CA LEU A 139 -9.68 9.89 -20.94
C LEU A 139 -8.84 11.16 -21.14
N LEU A 140 -9.08 12.17 -20.30
CA LEU A 140 -8.39 13.46 -20.34
C LEU A 140 -7.07 13.44 -19.55
N ARG A 141 -7.11 12.89 -18.33
CA ARG A 141 -6.00 12.96 -17.37
C ARG A 141 -5.87 11.66 -16.62
N LEU A 142 -4.67 11.09 -16.62
CA LEU A 142 -4.37 9.82 -15.96
C LEU A 142 -4.27 9.98 -14.44
N GLU A 143 -4.88 9.07 -13.69
CA GLU A 143 -4.87 9.04 -12.21
C GLU A 143 -4.19 7.74 -11.73
N HIS A 144 -4.91 6.61 -11.80
CA HIS A 144 -4.43 5.31 -11.36
C HIS A 144 -4.10 4.43 -12.56
N VAL A 145 -3.03 3.65 -12.44
CA VAL A 145 -2.69 2.60 -13.41
C VAL A 145 -2.72 1.27 -12.70
N THR A 146 -3.36 0.28 -13.29
CA THR A 146 -3.37 -1.08 -12.75
C THR A 146 -2.88 -2.10 -13.77
N ALA A 147 -2.21 -3.14 -13.28
CA ALA A 147 -1.80 -4.29 -14.06
C ALA A 147 -2.37 -5.54 -13.38
N THR A 148 -3.38 -6.14 -14.01
CA THR A 148 -3.95 -7.42 -13.55
C THR A 148 -3.19 -8.55 -14.22
N VAL A 149 -2.46 -9.36 -13.47
CA VAL A 149 -1.55 -10.37 -14.03
C VAL A 149 -1.98 -11.79 -13.69
N ASN A 150 -1.73 -12.71 -14.63
CA ASN A 150 -1.87 -14.14 -14.44
C ASN A 150 -0.52 -14.82 -14.74
N ILE A 151 0.17 -15.26 -13.69
CA ILE A 151 1.53 -15.82 -13.75
C ILE A 151 1.55 -17.13 -12.98
N GLU A 152 1.99 -18.20 -13.63
CA GLU A 152 2.36 -19.45 -12.95
C GLU A 152 3.81 -19.36 -12.48
N HIS A 153 4.11 -19.77 -11.25
CA HIS A 153 5.50 -19.80 -10.76
C HIS A 153 5.68 -20.84 -9.66
N GLN A 154 6.79 -21.59 -9.70
CA GLN A 154 7.14 -22.56 -8.65
C GLN A 154 7.59 -21.91 -7.33
N ARG A 155 7.87 -20.60 -7.35
CA ARG A 155 8.23 -19.83 -6.14
C ARG A 155 7.88 -18.35 -6.29
N ARG A 156 6.72 -17.93 -5.82
CA ARG A 156 6.16 -16.59 -6.06
C ARG A 156 7.04 -15.44 -5.53
N GLY A 157 7.76 -15.63 -4.44
CA GLY A 157 8.63 -14.59 -3.85
C GLY A 157 9.82 -14.17 -4.70
N ASN A 158 10.15 -14.94 -5.73
CA ASN A 158 11.24 -14.66 -6.67
C ASN A 158 10.82 -13.72 -7.82
N LEU A 159 9.51 -13.49 -7.99
CA LEU A 159 9.01 -12.62 -9.03
C LEU A 159 9.25 -11.15 -8.67
N VAL A 160 9.96 -10.43 -9.54
CA VAL A 160 10.01 -8.97 -9.54
C VAL A 160 9.27 -8.48 -10.77
N ILE A 161 8.26 -7.63 -10.56
CA ILE A 161 7.38 -7.15 -11.63
C ILE A 161 7.47 -5.63 -11.67
N ASN A 162 7.86 -5.10 -12.82
CA ASN A 162 7.90 -3.66 -13.07
C ASN A 162 7.00 -3.31 -14.25
N LEU A 163 6.28 -2.20 -14.13
CA LEU A 163 5.57 -1.57 -15.24
C LEU A 163 6.31 -0.30 -15.65
N GLU A 164 6.60 -0.17 -16.94
CA GLU A 164 7.23 1.01 -17.51
C GLU A 164 6.25 1.69 -18.47
N SER A 165 6.09 3.00 -18.28
CA SER A 165 5.24 3.83 -19.12
C SER A 165 5.97 4.30 -20.38
N PRO A 166 5.24 4.88 -21.36
CA PRO A 166 5.84 5.44 -22.58
C PRO A 166 6.90 6.52 -22.32
N HIS A 167 6.81 7.23 -21.18
CA HIS A 167 7.77 8.26 -20.77
C HIS A 167 8.89 7.72 -19.87
N GLN A 168 9.16 6.41 -19.91
CA GLN A 168 10.25 5.75 -19.19
C GLN A 168 10.12 5.84 -17.66
N VAL A 169 8.92 6.06 -17.15
CA VAL A 169 8.63 6.00 -15.72
C VAL A 169 8.43 4.54 -15.34
N ARG A 170 9.23 4.05 -14.40
CA ARG A 170 9.13 2.67 -13.91
C ARG A 170 8.46 2.59 -12.53
N SER A 171 7.36 1.86 -12.47
CA SER A 171 6.66 1.46 -11.27
C SER A 171 7.03 0.03 -10.88
N GLU A 172 7.64 -0.13 -9.70
CA GLU A 172 7.82 -1.44 -9.08
C GLU A 172 6.49 -1.93 -8.51
N LEU A 173 5.90 -2.95 -9.14
CA LEU A 173 4.59 -3.51 -8.79
C LEU A 173 4.71 -4.66 -7.78
N ALA A 174 5.74 -5.49 -7.95
CA ALA A 174 6.07 -6.56 -7.02
C ALA A 174 7.58 -6.59 -6.81
N THR A 175 7.98 -6.58 -5.54
CA THR A 175 9.38 -6.69 -5.12
C THR A 175 9.72 -8.14 -4.80
N ARG A 176 11.02 -8.41 -4.71
CA ARG A 176 11.54 -9.67 -4.20
C ARG A 176 11.06 -9.89 -2.76
N ARG A 177 10.43 -11.04 -2.48
CA ARG A 177 9.92 -11.42 -1.16
C ARG A 177 10.51 -12.74 -0.71
N ASN A 178 11.68 -12.70 -0.07
CA ASN A 178 12.51 -13.86 0.29
C ASN A 178 11.76 -14.98 1.03
N LEU A 179 10.80 -14.60 1.88
CA LEU A 179 10.02 -15.52 2.71
C LEU A 179 8.82 -16.14 1.98
N ASP A 180 8.41 -15.61 0.83
CA ASP A 180 7.32 -16.18 0.05
C ASP A 180 7.80 -17.33 -0.84
N LYS A 181 7.53 -18.55 -0.37
CA LYS A 181 7.88 -19.79 -1.07
C LYS A 181 6.68 -20.43 -1.77
N SER A 182 5.54 -19.75 -1.88
CA SER A 182 4.31 -20.30 -2.48
C SER A 182 4.52 -20.69 -3.94
N THR A 183 3.92 -21.80 -4.35
CA THR A 183 3.87 -22.32 -5.72
C THR A 183 2.61 -21.91 -6.47
N ASP A 184 1.73 -21.11 -5.85
CA ASP A 184 0.40 -20.79 -6.40
C ASP A 184 0.48 -19.80 -7.58
N GLY A 185 1.66 -19.23 -7.82
CA GLY A 185 1.82 -18.13 -8.76
C GLY A 185 0.99 -16.90 -8.36
N ILE A 186 0.63 -16.08 -9.34
CA ILE A 186 -0.18 -14.88 -9.19
C ILE A 186 -1.41 -15.06 -10.08
N VAL A 187 -2.58 -15.24 -9.48
CA VAL A 187 -3.83 -15.52 -10.17
C VAL A 187 -4.75 -14.32 -10.06
N ASN A 188 -5.07 -13.71 -11.20
CA ASN A 188 -5.97 -12.57 -11.34
C ASN A 188 -5.70 -11.44 -10.33
N TRP A 189 -4.42 -11.18 -10.05
CA TRP A 189 -4.04 -10.18 -9.06
C TRP A 189 -3.86 -8.83 -9.72
N LYS A 190 -4.55 -7.81 -9.19
CA LYS A 190 -4.49 -6.43 -9.66
C LYS A 190 -3.47 -5.64 -8.85
N PHE A 191 -2.30 -5.40 -9.45
CA PHE A 191 -1.35 -4.41 -8.93
C PHE A 191 -1.80 -3.00 -9.33
N MET A 192 -1.42 -1.99 -8.55
CA MET A 192 -1.77 -0.58 -8.80
C MET A 192 -0.57 0.32 -8.57
N SER A 193 -0.47 1.40 -9.36
CA SER A 193 0.48 2.49 -9.19
C SER A 193 -0.21 3.85 -9.35
N VAL A 194 0.16 4.80 -8.49
CA VAL A 194 -0.18 6.23 -8.60
C VAL A 194 1.00 7.07 -9.12
N LYS A 195 2.12 6.43 -9.49
CA LYS A 195 3.34 7.11 -9.95
C LYS A 195 3.19 7.77 -11.32
N HIS A 196 2.16 7.39 -12.07
CA HIS A 196 1.88 7.85 -13.44
C HIS A 196 0.82 8.96 -13.48
N TRP A 197 0.49 9.56 -12.34
CA TRP A 197 -0.52 10.62 -12.24
C TRP A 197 -0.15 11.80 -13.14
N ASP A 198 -1.12 12.29 -13.92
CA ASP A 198 -0.99 13.33 -14.95
C ASP A 198 -0.06 12.99 -16.12
N GLU A 199 0.42 11.75 -16.25
CA GLU A 199 1.22 11.33 -17.40
C GLU A 199 0.34 11.18 -18.66
N ASN A 200 0.88 11.55 -19.83
CA ASN A 200 0.25 11.19 -21.10
C ASN A 200 0.34 9.66 -21.30
N PRO A 201 -0.78 8.92 -21.42
CA PRO A 201 -0.74 7.46 -21.50
C PRO A 201 -0.39 6.90 -22.88
N VAL A 202 -0.32 7.74 -23.93
CA VAL A 202 -0.15 7.29 -25.32
C VAL A 202 1.26 6.73 -25.55
N GLY A 203 1.33 5.53 -26.11
CA GLY A 203 2.56 4.83 -26.46
C GLY A 203 2.66 3.43 -25.86
N ASP A 204 3.89 2.92 -25.78
CA ASP A 204 4.17 1.55 -25.32
C ASP A 204 4.24 1.47 -23.80
N TRP A 205 3.36 0.66 -23.22
CA TRP A 205 3.44 0.22 -21.83
C TRP A 205 4.08 -1.16 -21.77
N THR A 206 5.18 -1.27 -21.02
CA THR A 206 5.97 -2.49 -20.95
C THR A 206 5.94 -3.11 -19.56
N LEU A 207 5.41 -4.32 -19.46
CA LEU A 207 5.52 -5.17 -18.28
C LEU A 207 6.82 -5.96 -18.34
N TYR A 208 7.68 -5.76 -17.34
CA TYR A 208 8.91 -6.50 -17.13
C TYR A 208 8.73 -7.48 -15.99
N ILE A 209 9.04 -8.75 -16.23
CA ILE A 209 8.99 -9.81 -15.21
C ILE A 209 10.36 -10.47 -15.11
N TYR A 210 10.93 -10.45 -13.92
CA TYR A 210 12.19 -11.11 -13.58
C TYR A 210 11.91 -12.25 -12.61
N ASP A 211 12.59 -13.37 -12.78
CA ASP A 211 12.66 -14.47 -11.81
C ASP A 211 14.05 -14.48 -11.15
N VAL A 212 14.15 -14.03 -9.91
CA VAL A 212 15.44 -13.81 -9.23
C VAL A 212 15.79 -14.91 -8.23
N ASP A 213 17.10 -15.04 -7.95
CA ASP A 213 17.74 -15.87 -6.93
C ASP A 213 17.71 -17.39 -7.04
N ASN A 214 16.76 -17.99 -7.74
CA ASN A 214 16.67 -19.46 -7.83
C ASN A 214 16.58 -19.93 -9.28
N PRO A 215 17.67 -20.47 -9.85
CA PRO A 215 17.70 -20.90 -11.24
C PRO A 215 16.87 -22.17 -11.50
N GLU A 216 16.46 -22.88 -10.45
CA GLU A 216 15.68 -24.11 -10.57
C GLU A 216 14.17 -23.87 -10.59
N SER A 217 13.70 -22.77 -9.99
CA SER A 217 12.29 -22.40 -10.10
C SER A 217 12.02 -21.84 -11.48
N ARG A 218 10.88 -22.22 -12.04
CA ARG A 218 10.41 -21.72 -13.33
C ARG A 218 9.00 -21.18 -13.21
N GLY A 219 8.67 -20.30 -14.13
CA GLY A 219 7.30 -19.82 -14.29
C GLY A 219 7.01 -19.32 -15.69
N SER A 220 5.75 -18.94 -15.90
CA SER A 220 5.27 -18.44 -17.17
C SER A 220 4.21 -17.38 -16.96
N LEU A 221 4.28 -16.30 -17.75
CA LEU A 221 3.19 -15.34 -17.88
C LEU A 221 2.13 -15.94 -18.82
N LEU A 222 0.87 -15.96 -18.38
CA LEU A 222 -0.26 -16.39 -19.21
C LEU A 222 -0.82 -15.20 -20.00
N ASN A 223 -1.21 -14.15 -19.28
CA ASN A 223 -1.60 -12.85 -19.79
C ASN A 223 -1.52 -11.81 -18.67
N TRP A 224 -1.77 -10.57 -19.05
CA TRP A 224 -2.03 -9.46 -18.16
C TRP A 224 -2.96 -8.45 -18.84
N THR A 225 -3.58 -7.60 -18.05
CA THR A 225 -4.44 -6.51 -18.51
C THR A 225 -3.94 -5.20 -17.91
N LEU A 226 -3.66 -4.22 -18.76
CA LEU A 226 -3.41 -2.85 -18.35
C LEU A 226 -4.76 -2.13 -18.23
N THR A 227 -5.01 -1.47 -17.11
CA THR A 227 -6.17 -0.57 -16.97
C THR A 227 -5.70 0.80 -16.53
N LEU A 228 -6.04 1.80 -17.31
CA LEU A 228 -5.77 3.21 -17.06
C LEU A 228 -7.04 3.87 -16.55
N TYR A 229 -7.02 4.46 -15.36
CA TYR A 229 -8.15 5.19 -14.78
C TYR A 229 -7.84 6.68 -14.79
N GLY A 230 -8.86 7.51 -14.96
CA GLY A 230 -8.66 8.94 -14.88
C GLY A 230 -9.90 9.80 -15.06
N GLU A 231 -9.67 11.10 -15.21
CA GLU A 231 -10.70 12.10 -15.45
C GLU A 231 -11.22 12.00 -16.88
N GLN A 232 -12.54 11.97 -17.03
CA GLN A 232 -13.19 12.07 -18.31
C GLN A 232 -13.17 13.52 -18.81
N ASP A 233 -12.90 13.72 -20.10
CA ASP A 233 -12.98 15.03 -20.74
C ASP A 233 -14.41 15.60 -20.62
N PRO A 234 -14.60 16.79 -20.01
CA PRO A 234 -15.90 17.45 -19.93
C PRO A 234 -16.56 17.71 -21.29
N GLU A 235 -15.78 17.79 -22.37
CA GLU A 235 -16.27 17.99 -23.73
C GLU A 235 -16.57 16.66 -24.46
N PHE A 236 -16.33 15.51 -23.82
CA PHE A 236 -16.59 14.21 -24.41
C PHE A 236 -18.08 14.01 -24.72
N LYS A 237 -18.37 13.50 -25.93
CA LYS A 237 -19.74 13.23 -26.40
C LYS A 237 -19.92 11.76 -26.70
N GLY A 238 -21.04 11.20 -26.24
CA GLY A 238 -21.39 9.80 -26.46
C GLY A 238 -21.01 8.90 -25.28
N THR A 239 -20.98 7.59 -25.53
CA THR A 239 -20.64 6.57 -24.53
C THR A 239 -19.15 6.22 -24.64
N PRO A 240 -18.37 6.30 -23.56
CA PRO A 240 -16.96 5.92 -23.58
C PRO A 240 -16.75 4.45 -23.98
N ILE A 241 -15.76 4.19 -24.83
CA ILE A 241 -15.33 2.85 -25.17
C ILE A 241 -14.18 2.46 -24.25
N HIS A 242 -14.46 1.55 -23.32
CA HIS A 242 -13.53 1.19 -22.25
C HIS A 242 -12.58 0.04 -22.58
N SER A 243 -12.72 -0.67 -23.70
CA SER A 243 -11.90 -1.85 -24.01
C SER A 243 -11.54 -1.94 -25.49
N THR A 244 -10.33 -2.44 -25.77
CA THR A 244 -9.86 -2.71 -27.13
C THR A 244 -10.66 -3.82 -27.84
N THR A 245 -11.35 -4.69 -27.11
CA THR A 245 -12.20 -5.74 -27.71
C THR A 245 -13.38 -5.18 -28.49
N GLY A 246 -13.83 -3.95 -28.20
CA GLY A 246 -14.88 -3.27 -28.97
C GLY A 246 -14.41 -2.71 -30.31
N PHE A 247 -13.12 -2.39 -30.45
CA PHE A 247 -12.59 -1.77 -31.68
C PHE A 247 -12.51 -2.74 -32.87
N HIS A 248 -12.54 -4.05 -32.63
CA HIS A 248 -12.51 -5.06 -33.69
C HIS A 248 -13.90 -5.52 -34.15
N GLN A 249 -14.98 -5.15 -33.46
CA GLN A 249 -16.35 -5.53 -33.86
C GLN A 249 -17.03 -4.51 -34.79
N ASP A 250 -16.63 -3.24 -34.73
CA ASP A 250 -17.28 -2.18 -35.52
C ASP A 250 -16.73 -2.02 -36.96
N GLN A 251 -15.72 -2.81 -37.36
CA GLN A 251 -15.18 -2.79 -38.75
C GLN A 251 -15.70 -3.93 -39.65
N GLU A 252 -16.50 -4.88 -39.15
CA GLU A 252 -17.04 -5.99 -39.97
C GLU A 252 -18.53 -5.85 -40.36
N HIS A 253 -19.20 -4.76 -39.98
CA HIS A 253 -20.61 -4.55 -40.32
C HIS A 253 -20.86 -3.27 -41.12
N GLU A 254 -20.42 -3.26 -42.38
CA GLU A 254 -21.03 -2.43 -43.41
C GLU A 254 -21.18 -3.20 -44.74
N ILE A 255 -22.16 -4.11 -44.82
CA ILE A 255 -22.90 -4.40 -46.06
C ILE A 255 -24.38 -4.71 -45.69
N THR A 256 -25.23 -3.71 -45.95
CA THR A 256 -26.66 -3.69 -46.32
C THR A 256 -27.46 -5.01 -46.30
N VAL A 257 -28.55 -5.08 -45.52
CA VAL A 257 -29.97 -5.05 -45.99
C VAL A 257 -30.90 -4.81 -44.79
N THR A 258 -31.65 -3.70 -44.80
CA THR A 258 -32.73 -3.40 -43.84
C THR A 258 -34.08 -3.80 -44.44
N THR A 259 -34.78 -4.74 -43.81
CA THR A 259 -36.21 -5.00 -44.02
C THR A 259 -36.95 -4.87 -42.67
N THR A 260 -37.65 -3.75 -42.52
CA THR A 260 -38.87 -3.42 -41.73
C THR A 260 -39.32 -4.26 -40.49
N THR A 261 -39.21 -3.62 -39.30
CA THR A 261 -40.22 -3.36 -38.19
C THR A 261 -41.04 -4.50 -37.53
N PRO A 262 -41.68 -4.35 -36.32
CA PRO A 262 -41.48 -3.46 -35.13
C PRO A 262 -41.59 -4.12 -33.70
N THR A 263 -41.18 -3.36 -32.66
CA THR A 263 -41.75 -3.19 -31.27
C THR A 263 -41.77 -4.32 -30.22
N SER A 264 -41.07 -4.11 -29.08
CA SER A 264 -41.66 -3.87 -27.73
C SER A 264 -40.61 -3.64 -26.63
N THR A 265 -40.95 -2.79 -25.66
CA THR A 265 -40.22 -2.37 -24.44
C THR A 265 -41.27 -2.26 -23.32
N PRO A 266 -40.99 -2.18 -21.99
CA PRO A 266 -39.84 -2.58 -21.15
C PRO A 266 -40.25 -3.52 -19.97
N THR A 267 -39.30 -4.03 -19.18
CA THR A 267 -39.46 -4.02 -17.71
C THR A 267 -38.12 -3.92 -16.99
N ASP A 268 -38.14 -3.08 -15.96
CA ASP A 268 -37.11 -2.61 -15.05
C ASP A 268 -36.72 -3.67 -13.99
N ILE A 269 -35.60 -3.44 -13.28
CA ILE A 269 -35.31 -3.73 -11.84
C ILE A 269 -33.84 -4.19 -11.58
N ASP A 270 -33.14 -3.28 -10.90
CA ASP A 270 -32.16 -3.45 -9.80
C ASP A 270 -30.71 -3.86 -10.10
N ASP A 271 -29.84 -2.84 -10.21
CA ASP A 271 -28.38 -2.97 -10.22
C ASP A 271 -27.81 -2.41 -8.90
N THR A 272 -27.63 -3.30 -7.92
CA THR A 272 -26.72 -3.08 -6.79
C THR A 272 -25.56 -4.11 -6.87
N PRO A 273 -24.30 -3.68 -7.08
CA PRO A 273 -23.19 -4.63 -7.16
C PRO A 273 -22.85 -5.18 -5.78
N SER A 274 -23.06 -6.49 -5.61
CA SER A 274 -22.73 -7.24 -4.41
C SER A 274 -21.21 -7.43 -4.25
N ARG A 275 -20.72 -7.06 -3.07
CA ARG A 275 -19.35 -7.23 -2.56
C ARG A 275 -18.98 -8.72 -2.42
N PRO A 276 -17.81 -9.20 -2.88
CA PRO A 276 -17.45 -10.60 -2.73
C PRO A 276 -16.88 -10.87 -1.32
N THR A 277 -17.64 -11.59 -0.49
CA THR A 277 -17.13 -12.18 0.76
C THR A 277 -16.77 -13.65 0.60
N ARG A 278 -15.58 -13.98 1.12
CA ARG A 278 -14.95 -15.29 1.32
C ARG A 278 -15.89 -16.30 1.97
N ILE A 279 -16.14 -17.44 1.32
CA ILE A 279 -16.88 -18.57 1.90
C ILE A 279 -15.92 -19.41 2.75
N LYS A 280 -16.29 -19.65 4.00
CA LYS A 280 -15.65 -20.58 4.94
C LYS A 280 -16.33 -21.96 4.79
N PRO A 281 -15.61 -23.09 4.78
CA PRO A 281 -16.24 -24.40 4.68
C PRO A 281 -16.96 -24.75 5.99
N ASP A 282 -18.19 -25.23 5.85
CA ASP A 282 -19.07 -25.64 6.93
C ASP A 282 -18.88 -27.13 7.24
N ILE A 283 -18.76 -27.44 8.53
CA ILE A 283 -18.64 -28.80 9.06
C ILE A 283 -20.04 -29.38 9.17
N LYS A 284 -20.30 -30.53 8.53
CA LYS A 284 -21.45 -31.38 8.86
C LYS A 284 -20.99 -32.76 9.31
N THR A 285 -21.16 -32.97 10.61
CA THR A 285 -21.24 -34.25 11.29
C THR A 285 -22.53 -34.96 10.89
N THR A 286 -22.43 -36.21 10.39
CA THR A 286 -23.47 -37.21 10.60
C THR A 286 -22.82 -38.58 10.78
N THR A 287 -22.93 -39.08 12.01
CA THR A 287 -22.79 -40.47 12.44
C THR A 287 -23.74 -41.39 11.68
N HIS A 288 -23.25 -42.54 11.20
CA HIS A 288 -23.98 -43.80 11.34
C HIS A 288 -22.99 -44.96 11.51
N LEU A 289 -23.27 -45.70 12.56
CA LEU A 289 -22.64 -46.91 13.07
C LEU A 289 -22.92 -48.07 12.12
N ASP A 290 -21.92 -48.86 11.76
CA ASP A 290 -22.12 -50.31 11.73
C ASP A 290 -20.83 -51.07 12.03
N SER A 291 -21.06 -52.16 12.75
CA SER A 291 -20.13 -52.90 13.59
C SER A 291 -19.46 -54.03 12.82
N SER A 292 -18.15 -54.23 12.99
CA SER A 292 -17.58 -55.57 13.12
C SER A 292 -16.20 -55.50 13.78
N THR A 293 -16.19 -55.95 15.02
CA THR A 293 -15.08 -56.44 15.83
C THR A 293 -14.16 -57.41 15.07
N HIS A 294 -12.84 -57.25 15.21
CA HIS A 294 -11.92 -58.30 15.67
C HIS A 294 -10.50 -57.73 15.91
N THR A 295 -9.97 -57.98 17.10
CA THR A 295 -8.55 -57.91 17.53
C THR A 295 -8.43 -58.97 18.64
N PRO A 296 -7.23 -59.42 19.09
CA PRO A 296 -5.85 -59.19 18.63
C PRO A 296 -5.14 -60.55 18.33
N ASN A 297 -3.88 -60.68 17.89
CA ASN A 297 -2.62 -60.38 18.59
C ASN A 297 -1.43 -60.90 17.70
N PRO A 298 -0.16 -60.89 18.16
CA PRO A 298 0.96 -60.13 17.59
C PRO A 298 1.99 -61.04 16.88
N ASP A 299 3.19 -60.50 16.64
CA ASP A 299 4.44 -61.15 16.22
C ASP A 299 4.80 -60.90 14.75
N GLU A 300 5.65 -59.91 14.52
CA GLU A 300 6.87 -60.13 13.74
C GLU A 300 7.90 -59.03 14.05
N GLU A 301 9.05 -59.50 14.51
CA GLU A 301 10.26 -58.76 14.81
C GLU A 301 10.83 -58.20 13.50
N ASP A 302 11.13 -56.90 13.46
CA ASP A 302 12.04 -56.36 12.47
C ASP A 302 13.30 -55.82 13.17
N GLN A 303 14.42 -56.43 12.77
CA GLN A 303 15.76 -56.20 13.25
C GLN A 303 16.22 -54.78 12.88
N LEU A 304 16.62 -53.98 13.86
CA LEU A 304 17.48 -52.82 13.61
C LEU A 304 18.88 -53.10 14.14
N SER A 305 19.80 -53.18 13.18
CA SER A 305 21.22 -53.41 13.32
C SER A 305 21.90 -52.42 14.26
N SER A 306 22.70 -52.98 15.15
CA SER A 306 23.69 -52.32 16.00
C SER A 306 24.75 -51.57 15.18
N GLU A 307 24.94 -50.28 15.46
CA GLU A 307 26.15 -49.56 15.08
C GLU A 307 26.77 -48.81 16.27
N GLN A 308 28.01 -49.21 16.53
CA GLN A 308 29.16 -48.43 16.97
C GLN A 308 29.34 -48.08 18.46
N ILE A 309 30.39 -48.69 19.00
CA ILE A 309 31.08 -48.40 20.25
C ILE A 309 31.87 -47.10 20.04
N GLU A 310 31.48 -46.01 20.70
CA GLU A 310 32.24 -44.76 20.75
C GLU A 310 33.44 -44.87 21.71
N SER A 311 34.58 -44.36 21.25
CA SER A 311 35.86 -44.32 21.96
C SER A 311 35.87 -43.21 23.03
N PRO A 312 36.45 -43.43 24.23
CA PRO A 312 36.42 -42.46 25.34
C PRO A 312 37.15 -41.13 25.09
N GLY A 313 37.83 -40.96 23.95
CA GLY A 313 38.54 -39.73 23.59
C GLY A 313 37.66 -38.60 23.03
N GLU A 314 36.54 -38.91 22.37
CA GLU A 314 35.70 -37.88 21.72
C GLU A 314 34.75 -37.19 22.70
N TYR A 315 34.20 -37.93 23.67
CA TYR A 315 33.32 -37.39 24.71
C TYR A 315 34.02 -36.28 25.53
N LEU A 316 35.28 -36.49 25.89
CA LEU A 316 36.04 -35.53 26.67
C LEU A 316 36.29 -34.21 25.91
N THR A 317 36.45 -34.30 24.58
CA THR A 317 36.70 -33.14 23.71
C THR A 317 35.44 -32.29 23.55
N VAL A 318 34.27 -32.93 23.42
CA VAL A 318 32.96 -32.25 23.38
C VAL A 318 32.65 -31.57 24.72
N VAL A 319 32.94 -32.24 25.84
CA VAL A 319 32.76 -31.69 27.19
C VAL A 319 33.61 -30.42 27.37
N TYR A 320 34.90 -30.45 27.03
CA TYR A 320 35.74 -29.26 27.14
C TYR A 320 35.32 -28.11 26.20
N ALA A 321 34.79 -28.42 25.02
CA ALA A 321 34.29 -27.39 24.10
C ALA A 321 33.02 -26.69 24.63
N VAL A 322 32.09 -27.44 25.24
CA VAL A 322 30.88 -26.88 25.83
C VAL A 322 31.20 -26.06 27.08
N PHE A 323 32.02 -26.57 28.00
CA PHE A 323 32.39 -25.83 29.20
C PHE A 323 33.31 -24.64 28.90
N GLY A 324 34.21 -24.76 27.91
CA GLY A 324 35.06 -23.66 27.46
C GLY A 324 34.24 -22.52 26.83
N SER A 325 33.24 -22.85 26.01
CA SER A 325 32.37 -21.84 25.39
C SER A 325 31.45 -21.14 26.40
N MET A 326 30.94 -21.85 27.41
CA MET A 326 30.20 -21.24 28.53
C MET A 326 31.07 -20.29 29.36
N GLY A 327 32.33 -20.64 29.60
CA GLY A 327 33.27 -19.77 30.31
C GLY A 327 33.55 -18.46 29.55
N ILE A 328 33.78 -18.55 28.23
CA ILE A 328 34.00 -17.37 27.38
C ILE A 328 32.76 -16.48 27.32
N PHE A 329 31.56 -17.08 27.20
CA PHE A 329 30.31 -16.33 27.20
C PHE A 329 30.08 -15.60 28.54
N GLY A 330 30.36 -16.27 29.67
CA GLY A 330 30.27 -15.66 31.00
C GLY A 330 31.20 -14.46 31.17
N VAL A 331 32.44 -14.56 30.68
CA VAL A 331 33.41 -13.45 30.72
C VAL A 331 32.96 -12.28 29.83
N ALA A 332 32.44 -12.56 28.62
CA ALA A 332 31.93 -11.52 27.72
C ALA A 332 30.73 -10.77 28.32
N VAL A 333 29.81 -11.49 28.96
CA VAL A 333 28.66 -10.90 29.67
C VAL A 333 29.14 -10.08 30.88
N GLY A 334 30.11 -10.57 31.64
CA GLY A 334 30.72 -9.83 32.75
C GLY A 334 31.36 -8.51 32.30
N ILE A 335 32.11 -8.52 31.20
CA ILE A 335 32.71 -7.31 30.61
C ILE A 335 31.63 -6.34 30.12
N TYR A 336 30.55 -6.84 29.50
CA TYR A 336 29.44 -6.02 29.04
C TYR A 336 28.77 -5.27 30.20
N PHE A 337 28.45 -5.96 31.30
CA PHE A 337 27.84 -5.32 32.46
C PHE A 337 28.81 -4.42 33.22
N TYR A 338 30.09 -4.77 33.32
CA TYR A 338 31.12 -3.92 33.90
C TYR A 338 31.30 -2.61 33.12
N LYS A 339 31.24 -2.66 31.78
CA LYS A 339 31.31 -1.45 30.96
C LYS A 339 30.01 -0.65 30.97
N ARG A 340 28.85 -1.26 31.16
CA ARG A 340 27.54 -0.58 31.10
C ARG A 340 27.45 0.60 32.08
N ASP A 341 27.99 0.47 33.29
CA ASP A 341 27.94 1.52 34.32
C ASP A 341 28.87 2.71 34.03
N SER A 342 29.75 2.61 33.02
CA SER A 342 30.62 3.72 32.56
C SER A 342 30.02 4.57 31.43
N TRP A 343 28.81 4.24 30.96
CA TRP A 343 28.15 4.91 29.83
C TRP A 343 27.05 5.86 30.29
N HIS A 344 27.28 6.58 31.39
CA HIS A 344 26.45 7.71 31.77
C HIS A 344 26.66 8.86 30.77
N LEU A 345 25.61 9.16 30.01
CA LEU A 345 25.46 10.40 29.25
C LEU A 345 25.59 11.61 30.20
N PRO A 346 26.14 12.75 29.75
CA PRO A 346 26.16 13.98 30.55
C PRO A 346 24.74 14.39 30.97
N ASP A 347 24.61 14.92 32.18
CA ASP A 347 23.37 15.40 32.77
C ASP A 347 22.57 16.33 31.82
N PRO A 348 21.22 16.30 31.86
CA PRO A 348 20.41 17.16 31.03
C PRO A 348 20.63 18.63 31.40
N ILE A 349 20.97 19.42 30.38
CA ILE A 349 21.06 20.88 30.42
C ILE A 349 19.74 21.46 30.95
N ASP A 350 19.83 22.21 32.04
CA ASP A 350 18.81 23.10 32.57
C ASP A 350 18.35 24.08 31.47
N ARG A 351 17.08 24.00 31.08
CA ARG A 351 16.45 24.90 30.09
C ARG A 351 15.36 25.74 30.75
N GLN A 352 15.76 26.63 31.65
CA GLN A 352 15.09 27.90 31.81
C GLN A 352 15.83 28.98 31.02
N GLN A 353 15.55 29.08 29.71
CA GLN A 353 15.57 30.34 28.95
C GLN A 353 15.01 30.15 27.53
N PRO A 354 14.25 31.13 27.01
CA PRO A 354 13.41 30.95 25.82
C PRO A 354 14.26 31.02 24.54
N ARG A 355 13.93 30.19 23.55
CA ARG A 355 14.38 30.41 22.18
C ARG A 355 13.20 30.45 21.20
N PRO A 356 13.33 31.25 20.15
CA PRO A 356 12.23 31.70 19.32
C PRO A 356 11.92 30.65 18.24
N ASP A 357 10.64 30.58 17.89
CA ASP A 357 10.14 30.08 16.60
C ASP A 357 10.16 28.55 16.43
N GLY A 358 9.30 27.86 17.18
CA GLY A 358 8.89 26.49 16.91
C GLY A 358 7.38 26.42 16.87
N TYR A 359 6.81 26.07 15.72
CA TYR A 359 5.38 25.83 15.55
C TYR A 359 4.97 24.61 16.37
N GLU A 360 4.58 24.84 17.61
CA GLU A 360 3.89 23.90 18.48
C GLU A 360 2.38 24.16 18.34
N PHE A 361 1.59 23.10 18.26
CA PHE A 361 0.14 23.20 18.24
C PHE A 361 -0.34 23.73 19.60
N ASP A 362 -0.59 25.04 19.68
CA ASP A 362 -1.39 25.58 20.77
C ASP A 362 -2.80 24.98 20.65
N VAL A 363 -3.04 23.94 21.44
CA VAL A 363 -4.37 23.43 21.72
C VAL A 363 -5.11 24.59 22.40
N LEU A 364 -5.97 25.27 21.64
CA LEU A 364 -6.84 26.29 22.18
C LEU A 364 -7.63 25.69 23.34
N GLN A 365 -7.33 26.15 24.55
CA GLN A 365 -8.17 25.85 25.71
C GLN A 365 -9.57 26.41 25.45
N PRO A 366 -10.63 25.63 25.71
CA PRO A 366 -11.99 26.14 25.56
C PRO A 366 -12.19 27.28 26.58
N LEU A 367 -12.49 28.47 26.07
CA LEU A 367 -13.05 29.55 26.87
C LEU A 367 -14.49 29.16 27.27
N THR A 368 -14.90 29.63 28.45
CA THR A 368 -16.14 29.37 29.22
C THR A 368 -15.98 28.22 30.21
N GLU A 369 -16.21 28.40 31.51
CA GLU A 369 -17.40 29.01 32.09
C GLU A 369 -17.13 30.21 33.01
N LEU A 370 -18.04 31.18 32.93
CA LEU A 370 -18.28 32.22 33.91
C LEU A 370 -18.94 31.55 35.11
N ASP A 371 -18.28 31.50 36.25
CA ASP A 371 -18.95 31.22 37.52
C ASP A 371 -19.64 32.50 37.99
N GLU A 372 -20.97 32.52 37.83
CA GLU A 372 -21.87 33.41 38.55
C GLU A 372 -22.09 32.88 39.98
N GLU A 373 -21.97 33.81 40.92
CA GLU A 373 -22.60 33.86 42.24
C GLU A 373 -22.10 32.90 43.34
N ASP A 374 -21.44 33.50 44.34
CA ASP A 374 -21.93 33.43 45.72
C ASP A 374 -21.62 34.75 46.44
N GLU A 375 -22.68 35.32 47.04
CA GLU A 375 -22.71 36.50 47.89
C GLU A 375 -21.93 36.27 49.20
N ASP A 376 -21.22 37.29 49.69
CA ASP A 376 -21.43 37.85 51.04
C ASP A 376 -20.35 38.90 51.42
N ASP A 377 -20.87 40.07 51.80
CA ASP A 377 -20.40 41.00 52.82
C ASP A 377 -18.91 41.40 52.93
N ASN A 378 -18.60 42.65 52.52
CA ASN A 378 -18.16 43.64 53.51
C ASN A 378 -18.22 45.08 52.99
N GLU A 379 -18.80 45.95 53.81
CA GLU A 379 -18.74 47.41 53.71
C GLU A 379 -17.29 47.93 53.70
N SER A 380 -17.04 49.00 52.95
CA SER A 380 -16.63 50.31 53.49
C SER A 380 -15.66 51.10 52.59
N HIS A 381 -15.89 52.42 52.57
CA HIS A 381 -14.98 53.52 52.21
C HIS A 381 -14.53 53.65 50.74
N GLU A 382 -15.11 54.60 50.00
CA GLU A 382 -14.68 56.01 49.89
C GLU A 382 -13.61 56.29 48.82
N ARG A 383 -14.07 57.03 47.80
CA ARG A 383 -13.46 58.24 47.21
C ARG A 383 -12.04 58.22 46.62
N ASP A 384 -12.00 58.82 45.43
CA ASP A 384 -10.92 59.61 44.82
C ASP A 384 -9.73 58.86 44.19
N ARG A 385 -9.68 58.87 42.84
CA ARG A 385 -8.91 59.91 42.13
C ARG A 385 -9.06 59.87 40.61
N LEU A 386 -9.35 61.07 40.11
CA LEU A 386 -9.22 61.54 38.74
C LEU A 386 -7.83 61.31 38.12
N SER A 387 -7.85 61.02 36.82
CA SER A 387 -7.10 61.70 35.74
C SER A 387 -5.61 61.99 35.94
N ARG A 388 -4.76 61.45 35.05
CA ARG A 388 -4.09 62.27 34.02
C ARG A 388 -3.13 61.50 33.10
N ASN A 389 -3.23 61.89 31.84
CA ASN A 389 -2.17 62.13 30.85
C ASN A 389 -1.56 60.96 30.07
N ASN A 390 -1.90 60.95 28.78
CA ASN A 390 -0.99 61.16 27.63
C ASN A 390 0.44 60.60 27.78
N PHE A 391 0.74 59.54 27.02
CA PHE A 391 1.42 59.67 25.72
C PHE A 391 1.09 58.47 24.83
#